data_AF-A0A7S3RDQ7-F1
#
_entry.id   AF-A0A7S3RDQ7-F1
#
_cell.length_a   1.000
_cell.length_b   1.000
_cell.length_c   1.000
_cell.angle_alpha   90.00
_cell.angle_beta   90.00
_cell.angle_gamma   90.00
#
_symmetry.space_group_name_H-M   'P 1'
#
loop_
_entity.id
_entity.type
_entity.pdbx_description
1 polymer ?
#
loop_
_entity_poly.entity_id
_entity_poly.type
_entity_poly.pdbx_seq_one_letter_code
_entity_poly.pdbx_strand_id
1 'polypeptide(L)'
;KTGGRAMAAPGTVGYEVLFTDAQVHEWLSSISPWPVAPSIATGMRLSIATTLLTVVCELIAFSSVLGMLRTKPALYARAWTSSLFNNLIVGPCVAYVAFGYLCGPDLERWARFRAALGVLAIHSVGYYAAHRLMHTKAMYWAHSFHHQYNTYVVPTAASAVSFTEYFLAYMLPFIVGCLVCRPDKHALYCTASLISLANILIHTPPLEDLAAMVIPPMFVGTDRHIDHHRKLTKNYGASVVNTDWFVAQSPMLSKTMDAFFLAVGGKPVAVSSASTRNKGL
;
A
#
# COMPACT_ATOMS: atom_id res chain seq x y z
N LYS A 1 -41.88 44.49 -18.61
CA LYS A 1 -41.23 44.17 -17.32
C LYS A 1 -41.09 42.64 -17.21
N THR A 2 -39.97 42.10 -17.67
CA THR A 2 -39.63 40.67 -17.54
C THR A 2 -38.43 40.58 -16.61
N GLY A 3 -38.70 40.29 -15.33
CA GLY A 3 -37.67 40.09 -14.32
C GLY A 3 -37.09 38.69 -14.41
N GLY A 4 -35.91 38.57 -15.03
CA GLY A 4 -35.13 37.33 -15.04
C GLY A 4 -34.49 37.12 -13.66
N ARG A 5 -34.92 36.08 -12.94
CA ARG A 5 -34.33 35.65 -11.68
C ARG A 5 -33.09 34.82 -11.99
N ALA A 6 -31.90 35.38 -11.78
CA ALA A 6 -30.64 34.65 -11.91
C ALA A 6 -30.61 33.50 -10.90
N MET A 7 -30.44 32.26 -11.38
CA MET A 7 -30.21 31.11 -10.51
C MET A 7 -28.79 31.22 -9.93
N ALA A 8 -28.70 31.21 -8.60
CA ALA A 8 -27.43 31.13 -7.90
C ALA A 8 -26.74 29.80 -8.23
N ALA A 9 -25.45 29.85 -8.55
CA ALA A 9 -24.65 28.66 -8.78
C ALA A 9 -24.66 27.77 -7.51
N PRO A 10 -24.75 26.43 -7.67
CA PRO A 10 -24.72 25.52 -6.54
C PRO A 10 -23.43 25.73 -5.75
N GLY A 11 -23.59 26.04 -4.46
CA GLY A 11 -22.46 26.26 -3.54
C GLY A 11 -21.55 25.04 -3.53
N THR A 12 -20.27 25.27 -3.76
CA THR A 12 -19.23 24.27 -3.58
C THR A 12 -19.23 23.83 -2.11
N VAL A 13 -19.63 22.59 -1.86
CA VAL A 13 -19.45 21.96 -0.54
C VAL A 13 -17.96 21.91 -0.28
N GLY A 14 -17.47 22.81 0.57
CA GLY A 14 -16.08 22.82 1.01
C GLY A 14 -15.85 21.61 1.91
N TYR A 15 -15.19 20.58 1.39
CA TYR A 15 -14.67 19.51 2.23
C TYR A 15 -13.47 20.07 3.00
N GLU A 16 -13.61 20.27 4.31
CA GLU A 16 -12.46 20.59 5.15
C GLU A 16 -11.51 19.39 5.17
N VAL A 17 -10.31 19.60 4.64
CA VAL A 17 -9.23 18.61 4.74
C VAL A 17 -8.74 18.60 6.19
N LEU A 18 -8.61 17.41 6.78
CA LEU A 18 -8.24 17.23 8.20
C LEU A 18 -7.02 18.07 8.61
N PHE A 19 -6.01 18.16 7.72
CA PHE A 19 -4.86 19.05 7.85
C PHE A 19 -4.38 19.50 6.46
N THR A 20 -3.91 20.74 6.34
CA THR A 20 -3.22 21.28 5.15
C THR A 20 -1.71 21.08 5.25
N ASP A 21 -1.00 21.10 4.12
CA ASP A 21 0.48 21.05 4.10
C ASP A 21 1.09 22.21 4.93
N ALA A 22 0.45 23.38 4.92
CA ALA A 22 0.88 24.54 5.70
C ALA A 22 0.75 24.30 7.22
N GLN A 23 -0.37 23.75 7.69
CA GLN A 23 -0.56 23.42 9.11
C GLN A 23 0.44 22.36 9.58
N VAL A 24 0.70 21.33 8.77
CA VAL A 24 1.70 20.30 9.10
C VAL A 24 3.12 20.89 9.10
N HIS A 25 3.43 21.78 8.15
CA HIS A 25 4.72 22.46 8.09
C HIS A 25 4.95 23.37 9.29
N GLU A 26 3.95 24.16 9.69
CA GLU A 26 3.98 25.01 10.87
C GLU A 26 4.19 24.18 12.15
N TRP A 27 3.42 23.11 12.32
CA TRP A 27 3.58 22.20 13.46
C TRP A 27 4.98 21.59 13.51
N LEU A 28 5.48 21.01 12.41
CA LEU A 28 6.82 20.45 12.36
C LEU A 28 7.90 21.51 12.66
N SER A 29 7.73 22.73 12.15
CA SER A 29 8.66 23.83 12.38
C SER A 29 8.67 24.30 13.84
N SER A 30 7.57 24.13 14.58
CA SER A 30 7.52 24.47 16.01
C SER A 30 8.26 23.48 16.93
N ILE A 31 8.45 22.23 16.47
CA ILE A 31 9.11 21.18 17.26
C ILE A 31 10.52 20.83 16.73
N SER A 32 10.87 21.31 15.53
CA SER A 32 12.17 21.06 14.90
C SER A 32 13.11 22.25 15.11
N PRO A 33 14.33 22.04 15.62
CA PRO A 33 15.34 23.10 15.63
C PRO A 33 15.91 23.39 14.24
N TRP A 34 15.55 22.59 13.23
CA TRP A 34 16.06 22.68 11.86
C TRP A 34 14.95 23.09 10.87
N PRO A 35 15.29 23.79 9.77
CA PRO A 35 14.33 24.10 8.70
C PRO A 35 13.66 22.85 8.16
N VAL A 36 12.33 22.87 8.09
CA VAL A 36 11.52 21.77 7.55
C VAL A 36 11.25 22.04 6.07
N ALA A 37 11.67 21.13 5.19
CA ALA A 37 11.36 21.25 3.77
C ALA A 37 9.85 21.02 3.53
N PRO A 38 9.19 21.79 2.63
CA PRO A 38 7.77 21.60 2.32
C PRO A 38 7.40 20.17 1.90
N SER A 39 8.29 19.47 1.19
CA SER A 39 8.08 18.07 0.79
C SER A 39 8.05 17.09 1.98
N ILE A 40 8.74 17.40 3.08
CA ILE A 40 8.63 16.62 4.33
C ILE A 40 7.23 16.78 4.91
N ALA A 41 6.67 18.00 4.90
CA ALA A 41 5.32 18.26 5.40
C ALA A 41 4.25 17.52 4.58
N THR A 42 4.35 17.54 3.25
CA THR A 42 3.46 16.75 2.36
C THR A 42 3.55 15.26 2.65
N GLY A 43 4.76 14.73 2.81
CA GLY A 43 4.99 13.32 3.18
C GLY A 43 4.40 12.98 4.54
N MET A 44 4.65 13.81 5.56
CA MET A 44 4.12 13.64 6.90
C MET A 44 2.59 13.68 6.92
N ARG A 45 1.97 14.58 6.16
CA ARG A 45 0.50 14.62 6.03
C ARG A 45 -0.05 13.31 5.50
N LEU A 46 0.54 12.75 4.43
CA LEU A 46 0.14 11.45 3.88
C LEU A 46 0.29 10.34 4.93
N SER A 47 1.38 10.36 5.70
CA SER A 47 1.64 9.37 6.74
C SER A 47 0.68 9.44 7.93
N ILE A 48 0.33 10.66 8.37
CA ILE A 48 -0.68 10.89 9.41
C ILE A 48 -2.05 10.39 8.91
N ALA A 49 -2.45 10.77 7.70
CA ALA A 49 -3.72 10.34 7.11
C ALA A 49 -3.78 8.80 6.98
N THR A 50 -2.68 8.18 6.53
CA THR A 50 -2.56 6.72 6.44
C THR A 50 -2.69 6.07 7.81
N THR A 51 -2.02 6.61 8.83
CA THR A 51 -2.06 6.08 10.20
C THR A 51 -3.46 6.21 10.82
N LEU A 52 -4.14 7.35 10.63
CA LEU A 52 -5.51 7.54 11.09
C LEU A 52 -6.48 6.59 10.41
N LEU A 53 -6.31 6.37 9.09
CA LEU A 53 -7.09 5.39 8.36
C LEU A 53 -6.84 3.97 8.88
N THR A 54 -5.60 3.62 9.21
CA THR A 54 -5.27 2.35 9.89
C THR A 54 -6.05 2.21 11.20
N VAL A 55 -6.07 3.25 12.04
CA VAL A 55 -6.85 3.23 13.31
C VAL A 55 -8.34 3.01 13.04
N VAL A 56 -8.92 3.70 12.05
CA VAL A 56 -10.33 3.49 11.68
C VAL A 56 -10.57 2.04 11.23
N CYS A 57 -9.69 1.49 10.40
CA CYS A 57 -9.82 0.12 9.93
C CYS A 57 -9.63 -0.90 11.08
N GLU A 58 -8.74 -0.62 12.05
CA GLU A 58 -8.58 -1.44 13.26
C GLU A 58 -9.88 -1.52 14.07
N LEU A 59 -10.61 -0.41 14.19
CA LEU A 59 -11.94 -0.38 14.82
C LEU A 59 -12.96 -1.20 14.04
N ILE A 60 -12.90 -1.17 12.70
CA ILE A 60 -13.75 -2.05 11.85
C ILE A 60 -13.38 -3.51 12.08
N ALA A 61 -12.08 -3.83 12.14
CA ALA A 61 -11.53 -5.17 12.33
C ALA A 61 -11.45 -5.61 13.81
N PHE A 62 -12.20 -4.98 14.72
CA PHE A 62 -12.03 -5.10 16.17
C PHE A 62 -11.97 -6.55 16.70
N SER A 63 -12.76 -7.47 16.12
CA SER A 63 -12.73 -8.89 16.50
C SER A 63 -11.36 -9.54 16.26
N SER A 64 -10.72 -9.24 15.12
CA SER A 64 -9.39 -9.73 14.77
C SER A 64 -8.32 -9.10 15.65
N VAL A 65 -8.46 -7.80 15.94
CA VAL A 65 -7.58 -7.05 16.86
C VAL A 65 -7.62 -7.65 18.25
N LEU A 66 -8.82 -7.91 18.78
CA LEU A 66 -9.00 -8.52 20.10
C LEU A 66 -8.43 -9.93 20.15
N GLY A 67 -8.61 -10.72 19.09
CA GLY A 67 -7.99 -12.04 18.95
C GLY A 67 -6.47 -11.96 19.02
N MET A 68 -5.87 -11.00 18.32
CA MET A 68 -4.43 -10.80 18.32
C MET A 68 -3.89 -10.29 19.67
N LEU A 69 -4.57 -9.34 20.31
CA LEU A 69 -4.21 -8.83 21.63
C LEU A 69 -4.24 -9.92 22.71
N ARG A 70 -5.21 -10.85 22.62
CA ARG A 70 -5.32 -11.96 23.57
C ARG A 70 -4.26 -13.04 23.36
N THR A 71 -3.88 -13.32 22.12
CA THR A 71 -3.01 -14.46 21.78
C THR A 71 -1.54 -14.06 21.61
N LYS A 72 -1.26 -12.88 21.06
CA LYS A 72 0.09 -12.41 20.72
C LYS A 72 0.24 -10.89 20.97
N PRO A 73 0.03 -10.38 22.19
CA PRO A 73 0.05 -8.93 22.48
C PRO A 73 1.39 -8.26 22.13
N ALA A 74 2.52 -8.94 22.38
CA ALA A 74 3.84 -8.42 22.03
C ALA A 74 4.02 -8.27 20.50
N LEU A 75 3.44 -9.17 19.70
CA LEU A 75 3.48 -9.07 18.24
C LEU A 75 2.61 -7.91 17.73
N TYR A 76 1.49 -7.64 18.38
CA TYR A 76 0.63 -6.50 18.08
C TYR A 76 1.30 -5.16 18.42
N ALA A 77 1.97 -5.07 19.58
CA ALA A 77 2.78 -3.90 19.92
C ALA A 77 3.89 -3.67 18.89
N ARG A 78 4.61 -4.72 18.48
CA ARG A 78 5.61 -4.65 17.40
C ARG A 78 5.01 -4.19 16.06
N ALA A 79 3.77 -4.58 15.77
CA ALA A 79 3.07 -4.15 14.56
C ALA A 79 2.91 -2.62 14.52
N TRP A 80 2.47 -2.04 15.63
CA TRP A 80 2.36 -0.58 15.78
C TRP A 80 3.70 0.12 15.72
N THR A 81 4.70 -0.35 16.48
CA THR A 81 6.04 0.27 16.46
C THR A 81 6.64 0.28 15.05
N SER A 82 6.56 -0.85 14.35
CA SER A 82 7.04 -0.97 12.97
C SER A 82 6.26 -0.10 12.00
N SER A 83 4.92 -0.10 12.08
CA SER A 83 4.07 0.71 11.21
C SER A 83 4.29 2.21 11.41
N LEU A 84 4.40 2.66 12.66
CA LEU A 84 4.67 4.06 13.00
C LEU A 84 6.07 4.46 12.53
N PHE A 85 7.09 3.63 12.72
CA PHE A 85 8.43 3.90 12.21
C PHE A 85 8.44 4.00 10.67
N ASN A 86 7.87 3.02 9.99
CA ASN A 86 7.82 2.98 8.54
C ASN A 86 7.02 4.18 7.99
N ASN A 87 5.82 4.43 8.52
CA ASN A 87 4.96 5.50 8.02
C ASN A 87 5.44 6.88 8.44
N LEU A 88 5.84 7.13 9.69
CA LEU A 88 6.14 8.48 10.19
C LEU A 88 7.61 8.89 10.04
N ILE A 89 8.53 7.95 9.80
CA ILE A 89 9.95 8.25 9.61
C ILE A 89 10.37 7.94 8.18
N VAL A 90 10.27 6.67 7.77
CA VAL A 90 10.80 6.23 6.46
C VAL A 90 10.00 6.85 5.32
N GLY A 91 8.67 6.85 5.41
CA GLY A 91 7.77 7.43 4.41
C GLY A 91 8.09 8.91 4.11
N PRO A 92 8.11 9.82 5.11
CA PRO A 92 8.44 11.23 4.92
C PRO A 92 9.86 11.46 4.38
N CYS A 93 10.84 10.65 4.76
CA CYS A 93 12.19 10.71 4.18
C CYS A 93 12.19 10.39 2.68
N VAL A 94 11.46 9.34 2.26
CA VAL A 94 11.33 9.00 0.84
C VAL A 94 10.50 10.04 0.10
N ALA A 95 9.43 10.54 0.72
CA ALA A 95 8.59 11.60 0.18
C ALA A 95 9.38 12.89 -0.05
N TYR A 96 10.28 13.25 0.87
CA TYR A 96 11.21 14.38 0.69
C TYR A 96 11.99 14.26 -0.61
N VAL A 97 12.59 13.08 -0.85
CA VAL A 97 13.33 12.81 -2.08
C VAL A 97 12.41 12.86 -3.30
N ALA A 98 11.27 12.16 -3.25
CA ALA A 98 10.36 12.04 -4.38
C ALA A 98 9.72 13.37 -4.78
N PHE A 99 9.05 14.06 -3.84
CA PHE A 99 8.40 15.35 -4.10
C PHE A 99 9.38 16.49 -4.32
N GLY A 100 10.57 16.43 -3.71
CA GLY A 100 11.59 17.47 -3.81
C GLY A 100 12.39 17.39 -5.12
N TYR A 101 12.70 16.18 -5.59
CA TYR A 101 13.72 15.99 -6.62
C TYR A 101 13.30 15.11 -7.80
N LEU A 102 12.31 14.21 -7.62
CA LEU A 102 11.91 13.26 -8.67
C LEU A 102 10.65 13.70 -9.43
N CYS A 103 9.77 14.48 -8.78
CA CYS A 103 8.61 15.06 -9.44
C CYS A 103 9.01 16.04 -10.56
N GLY A 104 8.24 16.04 -11.63
CA GLY A 104 8.32 17.01 -12.71
C GLY A 104 7.57 18.33 -12.41
N PRO A 105 7.56 19.26 -13.38
CA PRO A 105 6.72 20.45 -13.31
C PRO A 105 5.23 20.07 -13.31
N ASP A 106 4.37 21.03 -12.98
CA ASP A 106 2.92 20.82 -13.00
C ASP A 106 2.44 20.38 -14.39
N LEU A 107 1.65 19.29 -14.40
CA LEU A 107 1.14 18.68 -15.61
C LEU A 107 -0.31 19.13 -15.87
N GLU A 108 -0.68 19.18 -17.15
CA GLU A 108 -2.09 19.27 -17.52
C GLU A 108 -2.87 18.02 -17.07
N ARG A 109 -4.20 18.12 -16.99
CA ARG A 109 -5.07 17.08 -16.40
C ARG A 109 -4.82 15.68 -16.98
N TRP A 110 -4.73 15.53 -18.29
CA TRP A 110 -4.56 14.22 -18.94
C TRP A 110 -3.14 13.68 -18.82
N ALA A 111 -2.13 14.54 -18.93
CA ALA A 111 -0.74 14.16 -18.66
C ALA A 111 -0.56 13.70 -17.21
N ARG A 112 -1.16 14.42 -16.24
CA ARG A 112 -1.21 14.05 -14.83
C ARG A 112 -1.85 12.69 -14.61
N PHE A 113 -3.01 12.44 -15.21
CA PHE A 113 -3.70 11.15 -15.12
C PHE A 113 -2.84 10.00 -15.67
N ARG A 114 -2.24 10.17 -16.85
CA ARG A 114 -1.33 9.17 -17.43
C ARG A 114 -0.09 8.93 -16.55
N ALA A 115 0.49 9.98 -15.99
CA ALA A 115 1.63 9.85 -15.10
C ALA A 115 1.26 9.08 -13.81
N ALA A 116 0.11 9.39 -13.21
CA ALA A 116 -0.41 8.67 -12.05
C ALA A 116 -0.66 7.18 -12.35
N LEU A 117 -1.30 6.86 -13.48
CA LEU A 117 -1.49 5.48 -13.92
C LEU A 117 -0.16 4.76 -14.18
N GLY A 118 0.82 5.44 -14.77
CA GLY A 118 2.16 4.90 -15.00
C GLY A 118 2.88 4.56 -13.70
N VAL A 119 2.87 5.49 -12.73
CA VAL A 119 3.45 5.26 -11.39
C VAL A 119 2.73 4.10 -10.69
N LEU A 120 1.40 4.05 -10.76
CA LEU A 120 0.60 2.98 -10.17
C LEU A 120 0.96 1.61 -10.78
N ALA A 121 1.07 1.52 -12.11
CA ALA A 121 1.40 0.29 -12.81
C ALA A 121 2.83 -0.19 -12.47
N ILE A 122 3.81 0.72 -12.51
CA ILE A 122 5.20 0.41 -12.14
C ILE A 122 5.28 -0.03 -10.68
N HIS A 123 4.57 0.66 -9.77
CA HIS A 123 4.53 0.27 -8.38
C HIS A 123 3.94 -1.12 -8.19
N SER A 124 2.79 -1.44 -8.80
CA SER A 124 2.16 -2.76 -8.68
C SER A 124 3.02 -3.90 -9.24
N VAL A 125 3.72 -3.68 -10.35
CA VAL A 125 4.67 -4.67 -10.91
C VAL A 125 5.91 -4.80 -10.03
N GLY A 126 6.48 -3.68 -9.57
CA GLY A 126 7.65 -3.67 -8.71
C GLY A 126 7.38 -4.32 -7.35
N TYR A 127 6.22 -4.02 -6.73
CA TYR A 127 5.77 -4.66 -5.50
C TYR A 127 5.64 -6.17 -5.70
N TYR A 128 4.92 -6.59 -6.74
CA TYR A 128 4.75 -8.02 -7.08
C TYR A 128 6.11 -8.73 -7.19
N ALA A 129 7.06 -8.13 -7.91
CA ALA A 129 8.37 -8.72 -8.09
C ALA A 129 9.16 -8.80 -6.78
N ALA A 130 9.17 -7.74 -5.97
CA ALA A 130 9.83 -7.70 -4.68
C ALA A 130 9.22 -8.72 -3.70
N HIS A 131 7.90 -8.74 -3.59
CA HIS A 131 7.18 -9.65 -2.71
C HIS A 131 7.40 -11.11 -3.12
N ARG A 132 7.26 -11.45 -4.41
CA ARG A 132 7.54 -12.80 -4.91
C ARG A 132 8.99 -13.23 -4.68
N LEU A 133 9.95 -12.32 -4.84
CA LEU A 133 11.35 -12.58 -4.55
C LEU A 133 11.57 -12.81 -3.05
N MET A 134 10.90 -12.05 -2.18
CA MET A 134 10.94 -12.28 -0.73
C MET A 134 10.30 -13.60 -0.31
N HIS A 135 9.48 -14.24 -1.15
CA HIS A 135 9.01 -15.62 -0.91
C HIS A 135 9.98 -16.71 -1.37
N THR A 136 11.20 -16.34 -1.77
CA THR A 136 12.29 -17.29 -2.07
C THR A 136 13.20 -17.50 -0.87
N LYS A 137 13.91 -18.64 -0.82
CA LYS A 137 14.85 -18.93 0.28
C LYS A 137 15.89 -17.82 0.52
N ALA A 138 16.36 -17.16 -0.54
CA ALA A 138 17.38 -16.13 -0.43
C ALA A 138 16.90 -14.85 0.30
N MET A 139 15.61 -14.51 0.17
CA MET A 139 15.09 -13.23 0.66
C MET A 139 13.95 -13.34 1.68
N TYR A 140 13.54 -14.55 2.05
CA TYR A 140 12.48 -14.77 3.04
C TYR A 140 12.74 -14.13 4.39
N TRP A 141 14.01 -13.99 4.79
CA TRP A 141 14.35 -13.27 6.01
C TRP A 141 13.75 -11.85 6.05
N ALA A 142 13.66 -11.15 4.92
CA ALA A 142 13.14 -9.79 4.83
C ALA A 142 11.63 -9.71 5.09
N HIS A 143 10.90 -10.79 4.81
CA HIS A 143 9.44 -10.84 4.82
C HIS A 143 8.86 -11.80 5.89
N SER A 144 9.73 -12.60 6.53
CA SER A 144 9.37 -13.53 7.60
C SER A 144 8.69 -12.85 8.79
N PHE A 145 8.99 -11.57 9.06
CA PHE A 145 8.32 -10.79 10.10
C PHE A 145 6.85 -10.56 9.76
N HIS A 146 6.55 -10.16 8.52
CA HIS A 146 5.18 -9.93 8.06
C HIS A 146 4.35 -11.22 8.08
N HIS A 147 4.96 -12.37 7.81
CA HIS A 147 4.27 -13.68 7.93
C HIS A 147 3.95 -14.11 9.37
N GLN A 148 4.45 -13.41 10.39
CA GLN A 148 4.02 -13.67 11.78
C GLN A 148 2.53 -13.33 12.01
N TYR A 149 1.94 -12.54 11.11
CA TYR A 149 0.53 -12.10 11.10
C TYR A 149 -0.42 -13.05 10.35
N ASN A 150 -0.03 -14.31 10.12
CA ASN A 150 -0.82 -15.29 9.34
C ASN A 150 -2.18 -15.71 9.96
N THR A 151 -2.29 -15.71 11.29
CA THR A 151 -3.52 -16.12 11.99
C THR A 151 -4.51 -14.97 12.12
N TYR A 152 -3.99 -13.79 12.48
CA TYR A 152 -4.75 -12.56 12.65
C TYR A 152 -4.11 -11.49 11.78
N VAL A 153 -4.66 -11.32 10.58
CA VAL A 153 -4.28 -10.24 9.68
C VAL A 153 -5.08 -9.02 10.12
N VAL A 154 -4.44 -8.08 10.83
CA VAL A 154 -5.07 -6.83 11.28
C VAL A 154 -4.63 -5.68 10.39
N PRO A 155 -5.38 -4.56 10.28
CA PRO A 155 -5.02 -3.45 9.40
C PRO A 155 -3.64 -2.85 9.65
N THR A 156 -3.16 -2.83 10.90
CA THR A 156 -1.80 -2.40 11.24
C THR A 156 -0.75 -3.34 10.65
N ALA A 157 -1.09 -4.61 10.39
CA ALA A 157 -0.19 -5.52 9.70
C ALA A 157 0.20 -5.03 8.30
N ALA A 158 -0.63 -4.20 7.65
CA ALA A 158 -0.39 -3.65 6.32
C ALA A 158 0.93 -2.87 6.18
N SER A 159 1.38 -2.23 7.27
CA SER A 159 2.66 -1.52 7.34
C SER A 159 3.62 -2.10 8.40
N ALA A 160 3.23 -3.19 9.08
CA ALA A 160 4.08 -3.91 10.03
C ALA A 160 5.02 -4.86 9.29
N VAL A 161 5.98 -4.27 8.60
CA VAL A 161 6.98 -4.96 7.79
C VAL A 161 8.38 -4.55 8.25
N SER A 162 9.39 -5.37 7.93
CA SER A 162 10.77 -4.97 8.19
C SER A 162 11.11 -3.69 7.42
N PHE A 163 12.10 -2.92 7.87
CA PHE A 163 12.60 -1.77 7.10
C PHE A 163 12.98 -2.18 5.67
N THR A 164 13.65 -3.33 5.53
CA THR A 164 14.07 -3.86 4.22
C THR A 164 12.87 -4.14 3.33
N GLU A 165 11.83 -4.79 3.85
CA GLU A 165 10.61 -5.04 3.10
C GLU A 165 9.90 -3.74 2.73
N TYR A 166 9.73 -2.82 3.68
CA TYR A 166 9.11 -1.52 3.43
C TYR A 166 9.84 -0.79 2.30
N PHE A 167 11.17 -0.75 2.37
CA PHE A 167 11.96 -0.05 1.37
C PHE A 167 11.91 -0.74 0.01
N LEU A 168 12.14 -2.05 -0.06
CA LEU A 168 12.24 -2.77 -1.34
C LEU A 168 10.89 -3.01 -2.01
N ALA A 169 9.85 -3.34 -1.25
CA ALA A 169 8.54 -3.65 -1.82
C ALA A 169 7.66 -2.41 -2.01
N TYR A 170 7.80 -1.38 -1.16
CA TYR A 170 6.93 -0.21 -1.22
C TYR A 170 7.67 1.01 -1.78
N MET A 171 8.77 1.44 -1.14
CA MET A 171 9.42 2.71 -1.47
C MET A 171 10.15 2.68 -2.82
N LEU A 172 10.91 1.61 -3.10
CA LEU A 172 11.73 1.51 -4.30
C LEU A 172 10.88 1.50 -5.58
N PRO A 173 9.77 0.75 -5.70
CA PRO A 173 8.89 0.85 -6.86
C PRO A 173 8.29 2.24 -7.06
N PHE A 174 8.00 2.99 -6.00
CA PHE A 174 7.60 4.40 -6.11
C PHE A 174 8.71 5.27 -6.69
N ILE A 175 9.95 5.12 -6.21
CA ILE A 175 11.11 5.88 -6.71
C ILE A 175 11.30 5.61 -8.21
N VAL A 176 11.26 4.33 -8.62
CA VAL A 176 11.36 3.95 -10.04
C VAL A 176 10.20 4.53 -10.85
N GLY A 177 8.97 4.46 -10.34
CA GLY A 177 7.80 5.07 -10.98
C GLY A 177 7.97 6.58 -11.18
N CYS A 178 8.52 7.29 -10.19
CA CYS A 178 8.78 8.71 -10.30
C CYS A 178 9.85 9.02 -11.36
N LEU A 179 10.94 8.25 -11.39
CA LEU A 179 12.02 8.42 -12.37
C LEU A 179 11.53 8.20 -13.82
N VAL A 180 10.69 7.19 -14.03
CA VAL A 180 10.20 6.81 -15.36
C VAL A 180 9.06 7.73 -15.83
N CYS A 181 8.06 7.96 -14.98
CA CYS A 181 6.85 8.67 -15.37
C CYS A 181 6.91 10.18 -15.13
N ARG A 182 7.89 10.66 -14.36
CA ARG A 182 8.06 12.07 -13.95
C ARG A 182 6.74 12.75 -13.56
N PRO A 183 5.98 12.20 -12.61
CA PRO A 183 4.69 12.77 -12.20
C PRO A 183 4.89 14.18 -11.63
N ASP A 184 3.86 15.03 -11.71
CA ASP A 184 3.81 16.21 -10.84
C ASP A 184 3.47 15.80 -9.41
N LYS A 185 3.60 16.76 -8.47
CA LYS A 185 3.32 16.50 -7.05
C LYS A 185 1.89 16.01 -6.81
N HIS A 186 0.93 16.50 -7.59
CA HIS A 186 -0.47 16.08 -7.43
C HIS A 186 -0.69 14.63 -7.88
N ALA A 187 -0.18 14.23 -9.04
CA ALA A 187 -0.22 12.84 -9.51
C ALA A 187 0.42 11.89 -8.49
N LEU A 188 1.61 12.24 -8.00
CA LEU A 188 2.30 11.41 -7.00
C LEU A 188 1.51 11.30 -5.71
N TYR A 189 0.99 12.42 -5.18
CA TYR A 189 0.21 12.42 -3.94
C TYR A 189 -1.06 11.55 -4.06
N CYS A 190 -1.83 11.71 -5.14
CA CYS A 190 -3.02 10.88 -5.38
C CYS A 190 -2.68 9.39 -5.51
N THR A 191 -1.60 9.07 -6.24
CA THR A 191 -1.17 7.68 -6.44
C THR A 191 -0.73 7.04 -5.13
N ALA A 192 0.07 7.76 -4.34
CA ALA A 192 0.51 7.30 -3.02
C ALA A 192 -0.65 7.12 -2.05
N SER A 193 -1.61 8.06 -2.05
CA SER A 193 -2.84 7.97 -1.24
C SER A 193 -3.68 6.74 -1.61
N LEU A 194 -3.87 6.48 -2.92
CA LEU A 194 -4.63 5.32 -3.39
C LEU A 194 -3.95 4.00 -3.00
N ILE A 195 -2.64 3.90 -3.17
CA ILE A 195 -1.87 2.70 -2.81
C ILE A 195 -1.91 2.45 -1.30
N SER A 196 -1.73 3.50 -0.47
CA SER A 196 -1.82 3.40 0.98
C SER A 196 -3.22 2.96 1.44
N LEU A 197 -4.28 3.58 0.90
CA LEU A 197 -5.66 3.21 1.17
C LEU A 197 -5.89 1.74 0.81
N ALA A 198 -5.58 1.34 -0.43
CA ALA A 198 -5.78 -0.03 -0.87
C ALA A 198 -4.98 -1.03 -0.02
N ASN A 199 -3.75 -0.70 0.36
CA ASN A 199 -2.91 -1.57 1.18
C ASN A 199 -3.52 -1.81 2.56
N ILE A 200 -4.15 -0.80 3.18
CA ILE A 200 -4.86 -0.97 4.45
C ILE A 200 -6.14 -1.80 4.26
N LEU A 201 -6.93 -1.53 3.21
CA LEU A 201 -8.19 -2.22 2.96
C LEU A 201 -8.01 -3.73 2.74
N ILE A 202 -6.97 -4.14 2.00
CA ILE A 202 -6.68 -5.56 1.78
C ILE A 202 -6.23 -6.31 3.05
N HIS A 203 -5.93 -5.60 4.15
CA HIS A 203 -5.63 -6.15 5.47
C HIS A 203 -6.76 -5.91 6.49
N THR A 204 -7.99 -5.64 6.03
CA THR A 204 -9.18 -5.45 6.89
C THR A 204 -10.13 -6.64 6.77
N PRO A 205 -10.03 -7.69 7.62
CA PRO A 205 -10.77 -8.96 7.45
C PRO A 205 -12.29 -8.85 7.27
N PRO A 206 -13.01 -7.93 7.94
CA PRO A 206 -14.44 -7.76 7.71
C PRO A 206 -14.83 -7.39 6.26
N LEU A 207 -13.86 -7.01 5.42
CA LEU A 207 -14.08 -6.71 4.00
C LEU A 207 -13.89 -7.92 3.08
N GLU A 208 -13.50 -9.10 3.57
CA GLU A 208 -13.23 -10.29 2.73
C GLU A 208 -14.42 -10.65 1.83
N ASP A 209 -15.60 -10.89 2.40
CA ASP A 209 -16.78 -11.31 1.64
C ASP A 209 -17.25 -10.26 0.64
N LEU A 210 -17.22 -8.98 1.05
CA LEU A 210 -17.58 -7.88 0.17
C LEU A 210 -16.57 -7.76 -0.99
N ALA A 211 -15.27 -7.86 -0.70
CA ALA A 211 -14.23 -7.78 -1.72
C ALA A 211 -14.35 -8.91 -2.75
N ALA A 212 -14.62 -10.13 -2.31
CA ALA A 212 -14.84 -11.28 -3.19
C ALA A 212 -16.03 -11.06 -4.15
N MET A 213 -17.05 -10.32 -3.71
CA MET A 213 -18.24 -10.03 -4.51
C MET A 213 -18.05 -8.88 -5.51
N VAL A 214 -17.37 -7.80 -5.09
CA VAL A 214 -17.40 -6.53 -5.83
C VAL A 214 -16.09 -6.15 -6.51
N ILE A 215 -14.96 -6.73 -6.11
CA ILE A 215 -13.64 -6.37 -6.64
C ILE A 215 -13.30 -7.28 -7.82
N PRO A 216 -13.19 -6.75 -9.06
CA PRO A 216 -12.83 -7.55 -10.22
C PRO A 216 -11.47 -8.26 -10.04
N PRO A 217 -11.25 -9.41 -10.68
CA PRO A 217 -10.01 -10.19 -10.53
C PRO A 217 -8.72 -9.42 -10.88
N MET A 218 -8.79 -8.44 -11.76
CA MET A 218 -7.65 -7.59 -12.15
C MET A 218 -7.20 -6.61 -11.06
N PHE A 219 -7.99 -6.42 -10.00
CA PHE A 219 -7.62 -5.65 -8.82
C PHE A 219 -7.36 -6.59 -7.64
N VAL A 220 -6.60 -6.13 -6.65
CA VAL A 220 -6.33 -6.91 -5.43
C VAL A 220 -7.48 -6.69 -4.44
N GLY A 221 -8.06 -7.79 -3.97
CA GLY A 221 -9.12 -7.80 -2.95
C GLY A 221 -8.61 -8.35 -1.62
N THR A 222 -9.28 -7.96 -0.55
CA THR A 222 -9.01 -8.44 0.82
C THR A 222 -9.09 -9.97 0.90
N ASP A 223 -10.05 -10.57 0.21
CA ASP A 223 -10.25 -12.03 0.11
C ASP A 223 -8.97 -12.77 -0.31
N ARG A 224 -8.36 -12.35 -1.42
CA ARG A 224 -7.18 -13.03 -2.00
C ARG A 224 -5.90 -12.75 -1.24
N HIS A 225 -5.76 -11.54 -0.69
CA HIS A 225 -4.57 -11.14 0.07
C HIS A 225 -4.54 -11.76 1.46
N ILE A 226 -5.67 -11.85 2.15
CA ILE A 226 -5.74 -12.56 3.43
C ILE A 226 -5.54 -14.06 3.23
N ASP A 227 -6.05 -14.65 2.15
CA ASP A 227 -5.80 -16.07 1.86
C ASP A 227 -4.30 -16.35 1.62
N HIS A 228 -3.58 -15.39 1.02
CA HIS A 228 -2.11 -15.44 0.94
C HIS A 228 -1.47 -15.47 2.33
N HIS A 229 -1.87 -14.59 3.25
CA HIS A 229 -1.34 -14.62 4.62
C HIS A 229 -1.61 -15.93 5.36
N ARG A 230 -2.83 -16.48 5.22
CA ARG A 230 -3.25 -17.70 5.92
C ARG A 230 -2.59 -18.97 5.35
N LYS A 231 -2.47 -19.06 4.03
CA LYS A 231 -2.08 -20.29 3.32
C LYS A 231 -0.77 -20.17 2.54
N LEU A 232 -0.15 -19.00 2.52
CA LEU A 232 1.05 -18.68 1.74
C LEU A 232 0.85 -18.88 0.22
N THR A 233 -0.36 -18.64 -0.31
CA THR A 233 -0.68 -18.87 -1.74
C THR A 233 0.24 -18.07 -2.68
N LYS A 234 0.29 -18.41 -3.97
CA LYS A 234 1.04 -17.64 -4.98
C LYS A 234 0.35 -16.32 -5.39
N ASN A 235 -0.29 -15.62 -4.47
CA ASN A 235 -0.88 -14.29 -4.70
C ASN A 235 0.08 -13.24 -4.13
N TYR A 236 1.01 -12.74 -4.94
CA TYR A 236 2.05 -11.80 -4.51
C TYR A 236 1.72 -10.33 -4.78
N GLY A 237 0.69 -10.05 -5.56
CA GLY A 237 0.28 -8.71 -5.94
C GLY A 237 -0.36 -7.95 -4.79
N ALA A 238 0.09 -6.73 -4.58
CA ALA A 238 -0.57 -5.70 -3.77
C ALA A 238 -0.22 -4.31 -4.33
N SER A 239 -0.94 -3.24 -4.00
CA SER A 239 -2.22 -3.19 -3.28
C SER A 239 -3.42 -2.90 -4.18
N VAL A 240 -3.21 -2.45 -5.43
CA VAL A 240 -4.28 -2.02 -6.34
C VAL A 240 -4.42 -2.98 -7.52
N VAL A 241 -3.41 -3.09 -8.38
CA VAL A 241 -3.45 -3.95 -9.57
C VAL A 241 -2.98 -5.36 -9.22
N ASN A 242 -3.78 -6.37 -9.60
CA ASN A 242 -3.43 -7.76 -9.38
C ASN A 242 -2.52 -8.28 -10.50
N THR A 243 -1.21 -8.10 -10.32
CA THR A 243 -0.18 -8.59 -11.24
C THR A 243 -0.21 -10.13 -11.39
N ASP A 244 -0.58 -10.89 -10.36
CA ASP A 244 -0.72 -12.36 -10.46
C ASP A 244 -1.76 -12.75 -11.52
N TRP A 245 -2.90 -12.06 -11.54
CA TRP A 245 -3.97 -12.32 -12.49
C TRP A 245 -3.48 -12.13 -13.93
N PHE A 246 -2.74 -11.05 -14.22
CA PHE A 246 -2.16 -10.79 -15.54
C PHE A 246 -1.10 -11.83 -15.93
N VAL A 247 -0.22 -12.21 -14.99
CA VAL A 247 0.78 -13.26 -15.23
C VAL A 247 0.11 -14.60 -15.52
N ALA A 248 -1.00 -14.91 -14.82
CA ALA A 248 -1.76 -16.14 -15.02
C ALA A 248 -2.47 -16.22 -16.38
N GLN A 249 -2.72 -15.10 -17.06
CA GLN A 249 -3.34 -15.10 -18.40
C GLN A 249 -2.42 -15.69 -19.48
N SER A 250 -1.12 -15.83 -19.21
CA SER A 250 -0.15 -16.37 -20.17
C SER A 250 0.68 -17.49 -19.54
N PRO A 251 0.47 -18.77 -19.94
CA PRO A 251 1.27 -19.89 -19.45
C PRO A 251 2.77 -19.71 -19.71
N MET A 252 3.13 -19.06 -20.82
CA MET A 252 4.52 -18.73 -21.14
C MET A 252 5.09 -17.74 -20.12
N LEU A 253 4.40 -16.62 -19.89
CA LEU A 253 4.85 -15.60 -18.93
C LEU A 253 4.96 -16.18 -17.51
N SER A 254 3.98 -16.97 -17.09
CA SER A 254 3.99 -17.65 -15.80
C SER A 254 5.23 -18.53 -15.63
N LYS A 255 5.53 -19.39 -16.61
CA LYS A 255 6.73 -20.25 -16.62
C LYS A 255 8.03 -19.43 -16.64
N THR A 256 8.11 -18.38 -17.45
CA THR A 256 9.27 -17.50 -17.51
C THR A 256 9.51 -16.82 -16.17
N MET A 257 8.47 -16.34 -15.51
CA MET A 257 8.60 -15.74 -14.18
C MET A 257 9.01 -16.78 -13.13
N ASP A 258 8.42 -17.99 -13.13
CA ASP A 258 8.84 -19.08 -12.22
C ASP A 258 10.33 -19.40 -12.41
N ALA A 259 10.81 -19.52 -13.65
CA ALA A 259 12.22 -19.77 -13.95
C ALA A 259 13.12 -18.62 -13.49
N PHE A 260 12.72 -17.38 -13.74
CA PHE A 260 13.46 -16.19 -13.32
C PHE A 260 13.62 -16.13 -11.79
N PHE A 261 12.52 -16.23 -11.03
CA PHE A 261 12.60 -16.16 -9.57
C PHE A 261 13.32 -17.37 -8.97
N LEU A 262 13.21 -18.55 -9.59
CA LEU A 262 14.02 -19.71 -9.20
C LEU A 262 15.52 -19.47 -9.40
N ALA A 263 15.92 -18.85 -10.51
CA ALA A 263 17.32 -18.55 -10.81
C ALA A 263 17.89 -17.46 -9.88
N VAL A 264 17.11 -16.43 -9.58
CA VAL A 264 17.57 -15.27 -8.78
C VAL A 264 17.49 -15.52 -7.28
N GLY A 265 16.38 -16.09 -6.79
CA GLY A 265 16.11 -16.23 -5.35
C GLY A 265 16.17 -17.67 -4.83
N GLY A 266 16.25 -18.65 -5.73
CA GLY A 266 16.19 -20.07 -5.39
C GLY A 266 14.76 -20.58 -5.21
N LYS A 267 14.62 -21.74 -4.56
CA LYS A 267 13.32 -22.38 -4.35
C LYS A 267 12.40 -21.46 -3.51
N PRO A 268 11.09 -21.38 -3.82
CA PRO A 268 10.12 -20.74 -2.95
C PRO A 268 10.17 -21.37 -1.55
N VAL A 269 10.05 -20.54 -0.50
CA VAL A 269 9.77 -21.04 0.85
C VAL A 269 8.39 -21.67 0.83
N ALA A 270 8.24 -22.82 1.49
CA ALA A 270 7.06 -23.65 1.36
C ALA A 270 5.78 -22.84 1.60
N VAL A 271 5.01 -22.70 0.51
CA VAL A 271 3.58 -22.43 0.57
C VAL A 271 2.97 -23.58 1.36
N SER A 272 2.24 -23.29 2.44
CA SER A 272 1.50 -24.32 3.17
C SER A 272 0.65 -25.09 2.16
N SER A 273 1.01 -26.34 1.90
CA SER A 273 0.27 -27.22 0.98
C SER A 273 -1.04 -27.74 1.60
N ALA A 274 -1.53 -27.12 2.67
CA ALA A 274 -2.77 -27.49 3.32
C ALA A 274 -3.98 -26.85 2.62
N SER A 275 -4.14 -27.12 1.33
CA SER A 275 -5.45 -27.19 0.71
C SER A 275 -5.73 -28.67 0.51
N THR A 276 -6.35 -29.26 1.53
CA THR A 276 -7.00 -30.54 1.45
C THR A 276 -7.90 -30.57 0.22
N ARG A 277 -7.74 -31.63 -0.58
CA ARG A 277 -8.82 -32.17 -1.39
C ARG A 277 -10.10 -32.18 -0.54
N ASN A 278 -11.03 -31.27 -0.81
CA ASN A 278 -12.43 -31.55 -0.51
C ASN A 278 -12.93 -32.48 -1.62
N LYS A 279 -12.65 -33.78 -1.44
CA LYS A 279 -13.46 -34.84 -2.03
C LYS A 279 -14.56 -35.13 -1.02
N GLY A 280 -15.80 -34.85 -1.39
CA GLY A 280 -17.00 -35.39 -0.75
C GLY A 280 -17.65 -34.48 0.29
N LEU A 281 -18.61 -33.68 -0.16
CA LEU A 281 -20.02 -33.79 0.21
C LEU A 281 -20.86 -33.24 -0.96
#